data_AF-A0A9X8ZC94-F1
#
_entry.id   AF-A0A9X8ZC94-F1
#
_cell.length_a   1.000
_cell.length_b   1.000
_cell.length_c   1.000
_cell.angle_alpha   90.00
_cell.angle_beta   90.00
_cell.angle_gamma   90.00
#
_symmetry.space_group_name_H-M   'P 1'
#
loop_
_entity.id
_entity.type
_entity.pdbx_description
1 polymer ?
#
loop_
_entity_poly.entity_id
_entity_poly.type
_entity_poly.pdbx_seq_one_letter_code
_entity_poly.pdbx_strand_id
1 'polypeptide(L)' 'MKEFEDRFSELQADMISICMEYVEDRADKVYVYASCEEDMISSSFFYLINNKYVEC' A
#
# COMPACT_ATOMS: atom_id res chain seq x y z
N MET A 1 -15.04 19.46 8.77
CA MET A 1 -15.56 18.11 8.50
C MET A 1 -14.56 17.50 7.55
N LYS A 2 -13.84 16.43 7.92
CA LYS A 2 -12.92 15.78 6.96
C LYS A 2 -13.77 15.19 5.85
N GLU A 3 -13.52 15.58 4.61
CA GLU A 3 -14.25 15.05 3.46
C GLU A 3 -13.86 13.58 3.23
N PHE A 4 -14.61 12.87 2.39
CA PHE A 4 -14.33 11.48 2.07
C PHE A 4 -12.87 11.28 1.63
N GLU A 5 -12.36 12.19 0.81
CA GLU A 5 -10.99 12.17 0.29
C GLU A 5 -9.91 12.28 1.39
N ASP A 6 -10.16 13.06 2.45
CA ASP A 6 -9.21 13.20 3.56
C ASP A 6 -9.05 11.87 4.31
N ARG A 7 -10.19 11.22 4.61
CA ARG A 7 -10.18 9.93 5.31
C ARG A 7 -9.61 8.82 4.43
N PHE A 8 -9.91 8.85 3.14
CA PHE A 8 -9.37 7.87 2.20
C PHE A 8 -7.85 8.03 2.04
N SER A 9 -7.36 9.27 1.95
CA SER A 9 -5.94 9.57 1.88
C SER A 9 -5.19 9.13 3.15
N GLU A 10 -5.79 9.29 4.33
CA GLU A 10 -5.24 8.80 5.60
C GLU A 10 -5.07 7.29 5.59
N LEU A 11 -6.10 6.54 5.16
CA LEU A 11 -6.01 5.08 5.05
C LEU A 11 -4.96 4.64 4.02
N GLN A 12 -4.87 5.33 2.88
CA GLN A 12 -3.83 5.05 1.88
C GLN A 12 -2.43 5.33 2.43
N ALA A 13 -2.24 6.43 3.17
CA ALA A 13 -0.96 6.75 3.79
C ALA A 13 -0.54 5.70 4.82
N ASP A 14 -1.48 5.22 5.63
CA ASP A 14 -1.24 4.15 6.61
C ASP A 14 -0.82 2.83 5.92
N MET A 15 -1.47 2.45 4.81
CA MET A 15 -1.08 1.27 4.02
C MET A 15 0.36 1.37 3.52
N ILE A 16 0.76 2.54 3.01
CA ILE A 16 2.13 2.76 2.53
C ILE A 16 3.14 2.77 3.69
N SER A 17 2.80 3.38 4.82
CA SER A 17 3.67 3.41 6.01
C SER A 17 4.01 2.01 6.50
N ILE A 18 3.01 1.13 6.59
CA ILE A 18 3.21 -0.27 7.01
C ILE A 18 4.12 -1.01 6.01
N CYS A 19 3.90 -0.80 4.71
CA CYS A 19 4.72 -1.43 3.67
C CYS A 19 6.18 -0.96 3.74
N MET A 20 6.42 0.34 4.00
CA MET A 20 7.76 0.91 4.14
C MET A 20 8.47 0.41 5.40
N GLU A 21 7.77 0.33 6.53
CA GLU A 21 8.30 -0.23 7.77
C GLU A 21 8.75 -1.69 7.58
N TYR A 22 7.96 -2.50 6.89
CA TYR A 22 8.28 -3.91 6.62
C TYR A 22 9.61 -4.11 5.88
N VAL A 23 9.99 -3.17 5.01
CA VAL A 23 11.24 -3.22 4.25
C VAL A 23 12.34 -2.34 4.85
N GLU A 24 12.14 -1.81 6.06
CA GLU A 24 13.07 -0.90 6.76
C GLU A 24 13.40 0.34 5.90
N ASP A 25 12.37 0.94 5.28
CA ASP A 25 12.48 2.13 4.42
C ASP A 25 13.38 1.97 3.19
N ARG A 26 13.69 0.72 2.78
CA ARG A 26 14.59 0.44 1.65
C ARG A 26 13.91 0.43 0.28
N ALA A 27 12.59 0.58 0.21
CA ALA A 27 11.87 0.62 -1.06
C ALA A 27 11.90 1.99 -1.72
N ASP A 28 12.25 1.99 -3.01
CA ASP A 28 12.14 3.16 -3.88
C ASP A 28 10.67 3.45 -4.20
N LYS A 29 9.87 2.39 -4.37
CA LYS A 29 8.43 2.47 -4.60
C LYS A 29 7.72 1.29 -3.93
N VAL A 30 6.51 1.57 -3.44
CA VAL A 30 5.56 0.57 -2.95
C VAL A 30 4.37 0.56 -3.90
N TYR A 31 3.93 -0.64 -4.28
CA TYR A 31 2.73 -0.87 -5.06
C TYR A 31 1.75 -1.66 -4.22
N VAL A 32 0.55 -1.11 -4.01
CA VAL A 32 -0.51 -1.75 -3.23
C VAL A 32 -1.71 -1.95 -4.14
N TYR A 33 -2.24 -3.17 -4.12
CA TYR A 33 -3.50 -3.54 -4.74
C TYR A 33 -4.51 -3.91 -3.65
N ALA A 34 -5.71 -3.37 -3.77
CA ALA A 34 -6.83 -3.72 -2.92
C ALA A 34 -8.11 -3.75 -3.78
N SER A 35 -8.89 -4.82 -3.65
CA SER A 35 -10.21 -4.93 -4.23
C SER A 35 -11.23 -5.36 -3.17
N CYS A 36 -12.44 -4.84 -3.31
CA CYS A 36 -13.60 -5.18 -2.50
C CYS A 36 -14.74 -5.43 -3.49
N GLU A 37 -14.96 -6.69 -3.83
CA GLU A 37 -15.97 -7.12 -4.79
C GLU A 37 -16.93 -8.09 -4.11
N GLU A 38 -18.22 -7.78 -4.15
CA GLU A 38 -19.31 -8.58 -3.56
C GLU A 38 -18.96 -9.12 -2.15
N ASP A 39 -18.55 -10.39 -2.06
CA ASP A 39 -18.25 -11.10 -0.82
C ASP A 39 -16.73 -11.37 -0.62
N MET A 40 -15.87 -10.80 -1.47
CA MET A 40 -14.43 -11.01 -1.44
C MET A 40 -13.66 -9.70 -1.30
N ILE A 41 -12.85 -9.64 -0.26
CA ILE A 41 -11.81 -8.62 -0.11
C ILE A 41 -10.49 -9.29 -0.47
N SER A 42 -9.78 -8.72 -1.43
CA SER A 42 -8.45 -9.20 -1.81
C SER A 42 -7.45 -8.06 -1.77
N SER A 43 -6.24 -8.35 -1.34
CA SER A 43 -5.14 -7.40 -1.33
C SER A 43 -3.82 -8.08 -1.65
N SER A 44 -2.93 -7.31 -2.26
CA SER A 44 -1.56 -7.73 -2.56
C SER A 44 -0.67 -6.50 -2.62
N PHE A 45 0.63 -6.69 -2.46
CA PHE A 45 1.60 -5.61 -2.55
C PHE A 45 2.95 -6.13 -3.04
N PHE A 46 3.71 -5.24 -3.66
CA PHE A 46 5.08 -5.52 -4.08
C PHE A 46 5.90 -4.23 -4.09
N TYR A 47 7.23 -4.40 -4.17
CA TYR A 47 8.18 -3.31 -4.02
C TYR A 47 9.05 -3.16 -5.25
N LEU A 48 9.55 -1.93 -5.46
CA LEU A 48 10.74 -1.68 -6.24
C LEU A 48 11.88 -1.35 -5.26
N ILE A 49 12.89 -2.21 -5.20
CA ILE A 49 14.08 -2.03 -4.35
C ILE A 49 15.31 -2.19 -5.23
N ASN A 50 16.16 -1.17 -5.32
CA ASN A 50 17.40 -1.22 -6.10
C ASN A 50 17.15 -1.67 -7.55
N ASN A 51 16.12 -1.08 -8.17
CA ASN A 51 15.69 -1.39 -9.55
C ASN A 51 15.27 -2.85 -9.78
N LYS A 52 14.86 -3.57 -8.73
CA LYS A 52 14.29 -4.93 -8.80
C LYS A 52 12.90 -4.96 -8.19
N TYR A 53 12.00 -5.67 -8.85
CA TYR A 53 10.68 -5.97 -8.30
C TYR A 53 10.79 -7.10 -7.29
N VAL A 54 10.24 -6.90 -6.10
CA VAL A 54 10.20 -7.88 -5.00
C VAL A 54 8.73 -8.07 -4.61
N GLU A 55 8.21 -9.26 -4.88
CA GLU A 55 6.87 -9.69 -4.46
C GLU A 55 6.94 -10.34 -3.08
N CYS A 56 5.87 -10.21 -2.29
CA CYS A 56 5.73 -10.80 -0.97
C CYS A 56 4.72 -11.97 -0.96
#